data_AF-A0A1E1W4N2-F1
#
_entry.id   AF-A0A1E1W4N2-F1
#
_cell.length_a   1.000
_cell.length_b   1.000
_cell.length_c   1.000
_cell.angle_alpha   90.00
_cell.angle_beta   90.00
_cell.angle_gamma   90.00
#
_symmetry.space_group_name_H-M   'P 1'
#
loop_
_entity.id
_entity.type
_entity.pdbx_description
1 polymer ?
#
loop_
_entity_poly.entity_id
_entity_poly.type
_entity_poly.pdbx_seq_one_letter_code
_entity_poly.pdbx_strand_id
1 'polypeptide(L)'
;RAAPSPPGGGAGPTKLKMELSATHDHLQTFAIDTSLRVMIFKQLFYYICAYSLNQLLLRKDLCCWAKGLQIRYNISHLETWIKENLAEYGQKSVEEILSVLKPITQAVQLLQARKSMADVQSTVDMCCNLTAMQVCKILNMYTPAEEYEVKVTREFIHEIQKKMQERAGPLADKEPQNLLMDSKMIFSVQFPFSASPIRLEDIELPEVLGLDGLLTKI
;
A
#
# COMPACT_ATOMS: atom_id res chain seq x y z
N ARG A 1 -20.75 30.85 -29.85
CA ARG A 1 -21.17 30.20 -28.59
C ARG A 1 -20.20 29.05 -28.34
N ALA A 2 -19.12 29.31 -27.60
CA ALA A 2 -18.08 28.33 -27.32
C ALA A 2 -18.62 27.31 -26.29
N ALA A 3 -18.32 26.04 -26.51
CA ALA A 3 -18.63 24.98 -25.57
C ALA A 3 -17.85 25.22 -24.25
N PRO A 4 -18.42 24.88 -23.08
CA PRO A 4 -17.69 24.97 -21.83
C PRO A 4 -16.53 23.98 -21.87
N SER A 5 -15.33 24.48 -21.61
CA SER A 5 -14.14 23.66 -21.43
C SER A 5 -14.33 22.73 -20.22
N PRO A 6 -13.86 21.47 -20.26
CA PRO A 6 -13.97 20.56 -19.12
C PRO A 6 -13.08 21.10 -17.97
N PRO A 7 -13.56 21.06 -16.71
CA PRO A 7 -12.72 21.44 -15.59
C PRO A 7 -11.68 20.33 -15.32
N GLY A 8 -10.39 20.67 -15.46
CA GLY A 8 -9.25 20.04 -14.77
C GLY A 8 -8.92 18.58 -15.16
N GLY A 9 -7.74 18.38 -15.76
CA GLY A 9 -7.20 17.07 -16.14
C GLY A 9 -7.12 16.05 -15.00
N GLY A 10 -7.29 14.77 -15.34
CA GLY A 10 -7.41 13.66 -14.39
C GLY A 10 -6.28 13.60 -13.37
N ALA A 11 -6.59 13.87 -12.10
CA ALA A 11 -5.65 13.81 -10.99
C ALA A 11 -6.32 13.13 -9.80
N GLY A 12 -6.17 11.81 -9.73
CA GLY A 12 -6.67 10.94 -8.67
C GLY A 12 -6.09 9.53 -8.86
N PRO A 13 -6.43 8.55 -8.00
CA PRO A 13 -5.93 7.19 -8.12
C PRO A 13 -6.54 6.44 -9.31
N THR A 14 -7.35 7.09 -10.16
CA THR A 14 -8.11 6.48 -11.26
C THR A 14 -7.23 5.68 -12.21
N LYS A 15 -6.13 6.26 -12.70
CA LYS A 15 -5.23 5.52 -13.60
C LYS A 15 -4.65 4.28 -12.91
N LEU A 16 -4.18 4.43 -11.66
CA LEU A 16 -3.67 3.30 -10.89
C LEU A 16 -4.75 2.22 -10.67
N LYS A 17 -5.99 2.60 -10.36
CA LYS A 17 -7.12 1.67 -10.27
C LYS A 17 -7.38 0.93 -11.58
N MET A 18 -7.32 1.64 -12.72
CA MET A 18 -7.50 1.02 -14.03
C MET A 18 -6.41 -0.03 -14.31
N GLU A 19 -5.14 0.29 -14.02
CA GLU A 19 -4.03 -0.67 -14.19
C GLU A 19 -4.16 -1.88 -13.24
N LEU A 20 -4.62 -1.65 -11.99
CA LEU A 20 -4.91 -2.72 -11.04
C LEU A 20 -6.03 -3.64 -11.52
N SER A 21 -7.14 -3.07 -12.01
CA SER A 21 -8.25 -3.82 -12.61
C SER A 21 -7.81 -4.58 -13.85
N ALA A 22 -7.08 -3.94 -14.78
CA ALA A 22 -6.55 -4.64 -15.94
C ALA A 22 -5.66 -5.81 -15.52
N THR A 23 -4.75 -5.62 -14.57
CA THR A 23 -3.89 -6.70 -14.06
C THR A 23 -4.73 -7.84 -13.46
N HIS A 24 -5.76 -7.52 -12.68
CA HIS A 24 -6.68 -8.50 -12.11
C HIS A 24 -7.37 -9.35 -13.20
N ASP A 25 -7.92 -8.68 -14.21
CA ASP A 25 -8.65 -9.32 -15.31
C ASP A 25 -7.73 -10.21 -16.15
N HIS A 26 -6.49 -9.77 -16.40
CA HIS A 26 -5.50 -10.60 -17.10
C HIS A 26 -5.17 -11.85 -16.28
N LEU A 27 -4.91 -11.72 -14.98
CA LEU A 27 -4.60 -12.87 -14.12
C LEU A 27 -5.77 -13.86 -14.04
N GLN A 28 -7.02 -13.37 -14.03
CA GLN A 28 -8.22 -14.21 -14.13
C GLN A 28 -8.33 -14.91 -15.49
N THR A 29 -8.10 -14.18 -16.59
CA THR A 29 -8.18 -14.71 -17.96
C THR A 29 -7.19 -15.85 -18.19
N PHE A 30 -5.98 -15.74 -17.64
CA PHE A 30 -4.96 -16.79 -17.71
C PHE A 30 -5.11 -17.88 -16.64
N ALA A 31 -6.24 -17.91 -15.92
CA ALA A 31 -6.55 -18.90 -14.89
C ALA A 31 -5.44 -19.06 -13.83
N ILE A 32 -4.80 -17.95 -13.44
CA ILE A 32 -3.74 -17.97 -12.43
C ILE A 32 -4.34 -18.31 -11.06
N ASP A 33 -3.73 -19.29 -10.38
CA ASP A 33 -4.17 -19.73 -9.07
C ASP A 33 -4.37 -18.58 -8.09
N THR A 34 -5.46 -18.64 -7.31
CA THR A 34 -5.83 -17.59 -6.36
C THR A 34 -4.71 -17.28 -5.36
N SER A 35 -3.98 -18.30 -4.88
CA SER A 35 -2.84 -18.10 -3.98
C SER A 35 -1.75 -17.22 -4.60
N LEU A 36 -1.45 -17.40 -5.89
CA LEU A 36 -0.47 -16.60 -6.59
C LEU A 36 -1.02 -15.18 -6.87
N ARG A 37 -2.30 -15.05 -7.20
CA ARG A 37 -2.96 -13.73 -7.36
C ARG A 37 -2.88 -12.90 -6.08
N VAL A 38 -3.21 -13.49 -4.93
CA VAL A 38 -3.07 -12.85 -3.60
C VAL A 38 -1.65 -12.34 -3.38
N MET A 39 -0.65 -13.17 -3.68
CA MET A 39 0.76 -12.81 -3.54
C MET A 39 1.18 -11.65 -4.44
N ILE A 40 0.75 -11.65 -5.71
CA ILE A 40 1.01 -10.57 -6.65
C ILE A 40 0.43 -9.26 -6.12
N PHE A 41 -0.84 -9.24 -5.71
CA PHE A 41 -1.46 -8.02 -5.18
C PHE A 41 -0.82 -7.56 -3.87
N LYS A 42 -0.50 -8.47 -2.95
CA LYS A 42 0.24 -8.15 -1.72
C LYS A 42 1.57 -7.46 -2.03
N GLN A 43 2.31 -7.95 -3.02
CA GLN A 43 3.57 -7.36 -3.47
C GLN A 43 3.37 -5.98 -4.12
N LEU A 44 2.37 -5.83 -4.99
CA LEU A 44 2.06 -4.55 -5.65
C LEU A 44 1.68 -3.46 -4.63
N PHE A 45 0.80 -3.78 -3.68
CA PHE A 45 0.40 -2.80 -2.65
C PHE A 45 1.54 -2.48 -1.68
N TYR A 46 2.43 -3.45 -1.40
CA TYR A 46 3.64 -3.17 -0.64
C TYR A 46 4.53 -2.18 -1.38
N TYR A 47 4.74 -2.39 -2.69
CA TYR A 47 5.53 -1.47 -3.51
C TYR A 47 4.93 -0.06 -3.53
N ILE A 48 3.62 0.05 -3.71
CA ILE A 48 2.90 1.34 -3.65
C ILE A 48 3.11 2.02 -2.29
N CYS A 49 2.97 1.27 -1.19
CA CYS A 49 3.19 1.77 0.17
C CYS A 49 4.62 2.26 0.38
N ALA A 50 5.61 1.40 0.11
CA ALA A 50 7.02 1.68 0.30
C ALA A 50 7.47 2.89 -0.53
N TYR A 51 7.09 2.94 -1.81
CA TYR A 51 7.43 4.06 -2.68
C TYR A 51 6.79 5.36 -2.20
N SER A 52 5.49 5.34 -1.87
CA SER A 52 4.76 6.53 -1.41
C SER A 52 5.30 7.06 -0.09
N LEU A 53 5.60 6.16 0.87
CA LEU A 53 6.16 6.55 2.16
C LEU A 53 7.59 7.09 2.00
N ASN A 54 8.41 6.47 1.17
CA ASN A 54 9.77 6.98 0.89
C ASN A 54 9.72 8.38 0.26
N GLN A 55 8.81 8.63 -0.69
CA GLN A 55 8.63 9.98 -1.24
C GLN A 55 8.21 10.97 -0.15
N LEU A 56 7.28 10.60 0.73
CA LEU A 56 6.87 11.44 1.86
C LEU A 56 8.04 11.73 2.82
N LEU A 57 8.89 10.75 3.10
CA LEU A 57 10.04 10.85 4.00
C LEU A 57 11.22 11.67 3.42
N LEU A 58 11.24 11.86 2.10
CA LEU A 58 12.30 12.58 1.39
C LEU A 58 11.88 14.00 0.97
N ARG A 59 10.59 14.32 0.97
CA ARG A 59 10.05 15.56 0.40
C ARG A 59 9.23 16.37 1.40
N LYS A 60 9.78 17.51 1.80
CA LYS A 60 9.15 18.44 2.74
C LYS A 60 7.83 19.02 2.22
N ASP A 61 7.70 19.23 0.91
CA ASP A 61 6.49 19.77 0.27
C ASP A 61 5.27 18.84 0.33
N LEU A 62 5.48 17.57 0.70
CA LEU A 62 4.43 16.59 0.91
C LEU A 62 3.98 16.49 2.37
N CYS A 63 4.70 17.11 3.32
CA CYS A 63 4.45 17.02 4.75
C CYS A 63 3.61 18.20 5.27
N CYS A 64 2.36 18.28 4.84
CA CYS A 64 1.38 19.22 5.38
C CYS A 64 -0.01 18.58 5.50
N TRP A 65 -0.92 19.24 6.22
CA TRP A 65 -2.27 18.71 6.46
C TRP A 65 -3.04 18.43 5.16
N ALA A 66 -3.04 19.38 4.22
CA ALA A 66 -3.75 19.26 2.94
C ALA A 66 -3.26 18.08 2.10
N LYS A 67 -1.94 17.85 2.04
CA LYS A 67 -1.36 16.68 1.37
C LYS A 67 -1.72 15.39 2.08
N GLY A 68 -1.74 15.39 3.41
CA GLY A 68 -2.28 14.28 4.19
C GLY A 68 -3.72 13.93 3.77
N LEU A 69 -4.61 14.91 3.67
CA LEU A 69 -5.98 14.67 3.24
C LEU A 69 -6.06 14.06 1.83
N GLN A 70 -5.28 14.60 0.88
CA GLN A 70 -5.23 14.10 -0.50
C GLN A 70 -4.72 12.65 -0.57
N ILE A 71 -3.63 12.32 0.14
CA ILE A 71 -3.08 10.97 0.15
C ILE A 71 -4.07 10.01 0.83
N ARG A 72 -4.74 10.43 1.92
CA ARG A 72 -5.75 9.61 2.61
C ARG A 72 -6.91 9.25 1.67
N TYR A 73 -7.39 10.22 0.89
CA TYR A 73 -8.40 9.98 -0.14
C TYR A 73 -7.92 8.98 -1.19
N ASN A 74 -6.67 9.10 -1.67
CA ASN A 74 -6.13 8.13 -2.62
C ASN A 74 -6.06 6.72 -2.03
N ILE A 75 -5.60 6.58 -0.77
CA ILE A 75 -5.53 5.30 -0.06
C ILE A 75 -6.92 4.69 0.11
N SER A 76 -7.94 5.46 0.50
CA SER A 76 -9.28 4.91 0.68
C SER A 76 -9.84 4.32 -0.62
N HIS A 77 -9.54 4.94 -1.76
CA HIS A 77 -9.91 4.38 -3.07
C HIS A 77 -9.20 3.07 -3.39
N LEU A 78 -7.95 2.89 -2.96
CA LEU A 78 -7.22 1.63 -3.10
C LEU A 78 -7.75 0.56 -2.15
N GLU A 79 -8.02 0.91 -0.89
CA GLU A 79 -8.62 0.00 0.09
C GLU A 79 -10.00 -0.49 -0.34
N THR A 80 -10.84 0.40 -0.87
CA THR A 80 -12.13 0.05 -1.46
C THR A 80 -11.94 -0.86 -2.67
N TRP A 81 -11.01 -0.55 -3.58
CA TRP A 81 -10.73 -1.41 -4.73
C TRP A 81 -10.31 -2.82 -4.31
N ILE A 82 -9.44 -2.95 -3.29
CA ILE A 82 -9.03 -4.25 -2.73
C ILE A 82 -10.25 -5.03 -2.22
N LYS A 83 -11.11 -4.38 -1.43
CA LYS A 83 -12.30 -5.01 -0.85
C LYS A 83 -13.33 -5.43 -1.89
N GLU A 84 -13.48 -4.67 -2.96
CA GLU A 84 -14.45 -4.93 -4.03
C GLU A 84 -13.97 -6.03 -4.99
N ASN A 85 -12.70 -5.99 -5.41
CA ASN A 85 -12.18 -6.85 -6.47
C ASN A 85 -11.54 -8.14 -5.94
N LEU A 86 -11.00 -8.13 -4.71
CA LEU A 86 -10.27 -9.27 -4.15
C LEU A 86 -11.08 -10.02 -3.09
N ALA A 87 -12.36 -9.71 -2.92
CA ALA A 87 -13.24 -10.36 -1.95
C ALA A 87 -13.28 -11.89 -2.14
N GLU A 88 -13.23 -12.35 -3.40
CA GLU A 88 -13.23 -13.78 -3.76
C GLU A 88 -12.01 -14.54 -3.21
N TYR A 89 -10.95 -13.85 -2.79
CA TYR A 89 -9.72 -14.47 -2.26
C TYR A 89 -9.81 -14.84 -0.77
N GLY A 90 -10.94 -14.53 -0.13
CA GLY A 90 -11.19 -14.78 1.28
C GLY A 90 -10.73 -13.64 2.19
N GLN A 91 -11.46 -13.45 3.28
CA GLN A 91 -11.29 -12.32 4.20
C GLN A 91 -9.85 -12.20 4.74
N LYS A 92 -9.24 -13.32 5.14
CA LYS A 92 -7.87 -13.33 5.67
C LYS A 92 -6.86 -12.78 4.65
N SER A 93 -6.94 -13.21 3.40
CA SER A 93 -6.06 -12.75 2.32
C SER A 93 -6.22 -11.25 2.06
N VAL A 94 -7.47 -10.77 2.05
CA VAL A 94 -7.79 -9.35 1.90
C VAL A 94 -7.20 -8.52 3.05
N GLU A 95 -7.35 -8.98 4.29
CA GLU A 95 -6.77 -8.32 5.47
C GLU A 95 -5.24 -8.27 5.41
N GLU A 96 -4.59 -9.35 4.96
CA GLU A 96 -3.14 -9.37 4.76
C GLU A 96 -2.69 -8.34 3.70
N ILE A 97 -3.42 -8.21 2.59
CA ILE A 97 -3.12 -7.21 1.55
C ILE A 97 -3.36 -5.79 2.08
N LEU A 98 -4.47 -5.55 2.80
CA LEU A 98 -4.71 -4.24 3.41
C LEU A 98 -3.63 -3.89 4.46
N SER A 99 -3.11 -4.89 5.16
CA SER A 99 -2.09 -4.67 6.18
C SER A 99 -0.80 -4.05 5.65
N VAL A 100 -0.43 -4.30 4.38
CA VAL A 100 0.79 -3.73 3.79
C VAL A 100 0.70 -2.23 3.55
N LEU A 101 -0.51 -1.65 3.51
CA LEU A 101 -0.73 -0.21 3.38
C LEU A 101 -0.68 0.54 4.72
N LYS A 102 -0.67 -0.17 5.86
CA LYS A 102 -0.70 0.46 7.20
C LYS A 102 0.39 1.52 7.42
N PRO A 103 1.66 1.35 6.99
CA PRO A 103 2.69 2.36 7.21
C PRO A 103 2.34 3.72 6.60
N ILE A 104 1.95 3.75 5.31
CA ILE A 104 1.58 5.01 4.65
C ILE A 104 0.27 5.58 5.23
N THR A 105 -0.70 4.73 5.57
CA THR A 105 -1.95 5.17 6.21
C THR A 105 -1.67 5.87 7.55
N GLN A 106 -0.81 5.29 8.40
CA GLN A 106 -0.44 5.89 9.68
C GLN A 106 0.38 7.17 9.52
N ALA A 107 1.29 7.22 8.54
CA ALA A 107 2.07 8.43 8.25
C ALA A 107 1.15 9.60 7.86
N VAL A 108 0.12 9.31 7.08
CA VAL A 108 -0.87 10.31 6.65
C VAL A 108 -1.82 10.71 7.79
N GLN A 109 -2.17 9.78 8.67
CA GLN A 109 -2.90 10.10 9.90
C GLN A 109 -2.08 11.00 10.83
N LEU A 110 -0.76 10.77 10.95
CA LEU A 110 0.16 11.61 11.70
C LEU A 110 0.20 13.06 11.17
N LEU A 111 0.17 13.24 9.85
CA LEU A 111 0.07 14.58 9.25
C LEU A 111 -1.22 15.31 9.68
N GLN A 112 -2.33 14.59 9.81
CA GLN A 112 -3.63 15.16 10.16
C GLN A 112 -3.92 15.22 11.67
N ALA A 113 -3.16 14.51 12.48
CA ALA A 113 -3.34 14.47 13.93
C ALA A 113 -2.94 15.78 14.61
N ARG A 114 -3.54 16.03 15.78
CA ARG A 114 -3.13 17.11 16.68
C ARG A 114 -1.72 16.82 17.22
N LYS A 115 -0.93 17.87 17.38
CA LYS A 115 0.50 17.81 17.73
C LYS A 115 0.76 18.51 19.06
N SER A 116 -0.06 18.20 20.08
CA SER A 116 0.07 18.75 21.43
C SER A 116 0.65 17.74 22.40
N MET A 117 1.20 18.19 23.52
CA MET A 117 1.75 17.29 24.55
C MET A 117 0.70 16.32 25.13
N ALA A 118 -0.58 16.68 25.10
CA ALA A 118 -1.67 15.80 25.52
C ALA A 118 -1.91 14.64 24.52
N ASP A 119 -1.54 14.81 23.24
CA ASP A 119 -1.74 13.82 22.18
C ASP A 119 -0.52 12.89 22.00
N VAL A 120 0.50 12.99 22.85
CA VAL A 120 1.73 12.18 22.71
C VAL A 120 1.41 10.68 22.75
N GLN A 121 0.62 10.23 23.72
CA GLN A 121 0.31 8.80 23.86
C GLN A 121 -0.52 8.29 22.67
N SER A 122 -1.58 9.01 22.29
CA SER A 122 -2.44 8.61 21.17
C SER A 122 -1.67 8.57 19.85
N THR A 123 -0.71 9.49 19.66
CA THR A 123 0.16 9.51 18.47
C THR A 123 1.07 8.28 18.42
N VAL A 124 1.66 7.89 19.56
CA VAL A 124 2.51 6.68 19.66
C VAL A 124 1.69 5.43 19.33
N ASP A 125 0.50 5.29 19.93
CA ASP A 125 -0.37 4.12 19.74
C ASP A 125 -0.84 4.01 18.27
N MET A 126 -1.16 5.16 17.66
CA MET A 126 -1.54 5.23 16.24
C MET A 126 -0.40 4.83 15.30
N CYS A 127 0.85 5.18 15.60
CA CYS A 127 2.02 4.92 14.76
C CYS A 127 2.70 3.58 15.09
N CYS A 128 1.92 2.49 15.15
CA CYS A 128 2.44 1.16 15.50
C CYS A 128 3.16 0.42 14.37
N ASN A 129 2.97 0.81 13.10
CA ASN A 129 3.63 0.24 11.91
C ASN A 129 4.69 1.18 11.32
N LEU A 130 5.13 2.18 12.08
CA LEU A 130 6.20 3.11 11.71
C LEU A 130 7.33 3.04 12.73
N THR A 131 8.57 3.21 12.27
CA THR A 131 9.72 3.31 13.17
C THR A 131 9.77 4.68 13.83
N ALA A 132 10.40 4.78 15.01
CA ALA A 132 10.56 6.06 15.71
C ALA A 132 11.24 7.11 14.83
N MET A 133 12.22 6.70 14.02
CA MET A 133 12.90 7.60 13.09
C MET A 133 11.99 8.13 11.99
N GLN A 134 11.12 7.29 11.42
CA GLN A 134 10.15 7.71 10.39
C GLN A 134 9.17 8.73 10.96
N VAL A 135 8.62 8.47 12.14
CA VAL A 135 7.72 9.40 12.84
C VAL A 135 8.43 10.73 13.12
N CYS A 136 9.63 10.69 13.69
CA CYS A 136 10.42 11.89 13.95
C CYS A 136 10.72 12.66 12.65
N LYS A 137 11.05 11.97 11.56
CA LYS A 137 11.35 12.59 10.26
C LYS A 137 10.12 13.31 9.69
N ILE A 138 8.95 12.67 9.71
CA ILE A 138 7.69 13.27 9.26
C ILE A 138 7.36 14.51 10.09
N LEU A 139 7.45 14.41 11.42
CA LEU A 139 7.18 15.53 12.33
C LEU A 139 8.15 16.70 12.13
N ASN A 140 9.44 16.44 11.89
CA ASN A 140 10.43 17.47 11.61
C ASN A 140 10.21 18.16 10.25
N MET A 141 9.71 17.44 9.25
CA MET A 141 9.42 18.01 7.93
C MET A 141 8.05 18.68 7.86
N TYR A 142 7.19 18.43 8.84
CA TYR A 142 5.86 19.01 8.89
C TYR A 142 5.91 20.53 8.80
N THR A 143 5.27 21.07 7.77
CA THR A 143 5.18 22.51 7.54
C THR A 143 3.72 22.90 7.67
N PRO A 144 3.34 23.62 8.75
CA PRO A 144 2.01 24.19 8.89
C PRO A 144 1.70 25.05 7.67
N ALA A 145 0.62 24.73 6.96
CA ALA A 145 0.18 25.50 5.79
C ALA A 145 -0.95 26.45 6.15
N GLU A 146 -1.83 26.04 7.06
CA GLU A 146 -3.01 26.80 7.49
C GLU A 146 -2.80 27.50 8.84
N GLU A 147 -3.50 28.63 9.08
CA GLU A 147 -3.34 29.44 10.30
C GLU A 147 -3.74 28.72 11.60
N TYR A 148 -4.60 27.71 11.51
CA TYR A 148 -5.03 26.89 12.64
C TYR A 148 -4.07 25.72 12.93
N GLU A 149 -3.05 25.50 12.10
CA GLU A 149 -2.08 24.43 12.31
C GLU A 149 -0.99 24.84 13.30
N VAL A 150 -0.89 24.09 14.40
CA VAL A 150 0.17 24.30 15.39
C VAL A 150 1.48 23.75 14.85
N LYS A 151 2.54 24.57 14.89
CA LYS A 151 3.89 24.13 14.58
C LYS A 151 4.32 23.04 15.56
N VAL A 152 4.90 21.97 15.02
CA VAL A 152 5.46 20.90 15.85
C VAL A 152 6.60 21.46 16.70
N THR A 153 6.51 21.28 18.01
CA THR A 153 7.56 21.69 18.96
C THR A 153 8.64 20.62 19.06
N ARG A 154 9.87 21.02 19.41
CA ARG A 154 10.98 20.05 19.56
C ARG A 154 10.73 19.11 20.73
N GLU A 155 10.10 19.63 21.77
CA GLU A 155 9.71 18.93 22.99
C GLU A 155 8.72 17.80 22.66
N PHE A 156 7.72 18.06 21.80
CA PHE A 156 6.78 17.03 21.35
C PHE A 156 7.48 15.90 20.60
N ILE A 157 8.40 16.24 19.67
CA ILE A 157 9.17 15.23 18.92
C ILE A 157 10.02 14.39 19.86
N HIS A 158 10.68 15.03 20.84
CA HIS A 158 11.53 14.34 21.81
C HIS A 158 10.73 13.34 22.67
N GLU A 159 9.57 13.74 23.18
CA GLU A 159 8.72 12.85 23.97
C GLU A 159 8.13 11.71 23.14
N ILE A 160 7.73 11.95 21.88
CA ILE A 160 7.31 10.89 20.96
C ILE A 160 8.45 9.89 20.74
N GLN A 161 9.65 10.39 20.44
CA GLN A 161 10.82 9.54 20.22
C GLN A 161 11.10 8.66 21.42
N LYS A 162 11.13 9.24 22.62
CA LYS A 162 11.35 8.54 23.88
C LYS A 162 10.31 7.46 24.11
N LYS A 163 9.01 7.77 24.02
CA LYS A 163 7.94 6.79 24.22
C LYS A 163 7.92 5.67 23.18
N MET A 164 8.25 5.98 21.92
CA MET A 164 8.36 4.95 20.88
C MET A 164 9.54 4.00 21.14
N GLN A 165 10.66 4.51 21.66
CA GLN A 165 11.80 3.70 22.07
C GLN A 165 11.47 2.83 23.29
N GLU A 166 10.78 3.39 24.29
CA GLU A 166 10.28 2.64 25.45
C GLU A 166 9.35 1.49 25.03
N ARG A 167 8.46 1.73 24.05
CA ARG A 167 7.57 0.69 23.49
C ARG A 167 8.34 -0.41 22.76
N ALA A 168 9.38 -0.05 22.00
CA ALA A 168 10.21 -1.02 21.28
C ALA A 168 11.07 -1.88 22.22
N GLY A 169 11.32 -1.42 23.45
CA GLY A 169 12.03 -2.16 24.49
C GLY A 169 13.50 -2.42 24.15
N PRO A 170 14.17 -3.38 24.83
CA PRO A 170 15.59 -3.68 24.64
C PRO A 170 15.96 -4.23 23.25
N LEU A 171 14.95 -4.55 22.43
CA LEU A 171 15.10 -5.01 21.04
C LEU A 171 15.20 -3.85 20.04
N ALA A 172 14.99 -2.59 20.48
CA ALA A 172 15.08 -1.40 19.64
C ALA A 172 16.46 -1.23 18.98
N ASP A 173 17.54 -1.66 19.63
CA ASP A 173 18.90 -1.63 19.08
C ASP A 173 19.15 -2.70 18.00
N LYS A 174 18.25 -3.68 17.87
CA LYS A 174 18.33 -4.76 16.89
C LYS A 174 17.40 -4.58 15.69
N GLU A 175 16.40 -3.69 15.77
CA GLU A 175 15.59 -3.37 14.61
C GLU A 175 16.41 -2.54 13.61
N PRO A 176 16.33 -2.84 12.31
CA PRO A 176 17.02 -2.04 11.30
C PRO A 176 16.54 -0.60 11.41
N GLN A 177 17.46 0.28 11.82
CA GLN A 177 17.29 1.74 11.86
C GLN A 177 17.30 2.31 10.44
N ASN A 178 16.55 1.70 9.52
CA ASN A 178 16.41 2.22 8.16
C ASN A 178 15.26 3.22 8.15
N LEU A 179 15.58 4.45 7.74
CA LEU A 179 14.57 5.49 7.57
C LEU A 179 13.58 5.11 6.47
N LEU A 180 14.08 4.57 5.38
CA LEU A 180 13.29 4.22 4.19
C LEU A 180 12.83 2.77 4.27
N MET A 181 11.65 2.50 3.71
CA MET A 181 11.22 1.13 3.42
C MET A 181 12.02 0.56 2.26
N ASP A 182 12.33 -0.73 2.31
CA ASP A 182 13.02 -1.43 1.22
C ASP A 182 12.05 -1.66 0.05
N SER A 183 12.12 -0.81 -0.96
CA SER A 183 11.30 -0.93 -2.16
C SER A 183 11.66 -2.15 -3.03
N LYS A 184 12.79 -2.82 -2.76
CA LYS A 184 13.22 -4.04 -3.47
C LYS A 184 12.85 -5.31 -2.71
N MET A 185 12.19 -5.21 -1.56
CA MET A 185 11.72 -6.39 -0.83
C MET A 185 10.71 -7.16 -1.68
N ILE A 186 10.89 -8.48 -1.75
CA ILE A 186 10.01 -9.41 -2.45
C ILE A 186 9.52 -10.45 -1.43
N PHE A 187 8.19 -10.57 -1.28
CA PHE A 187 7.60 -11.63 -0.45
C PHE A 187 7.90 -13.02 -1.02
N SER A 188 8.21 -13.98 -0.15
CA SER A 188 8.50 -15.36 -0.57
C SER A 188 7.30 -16.02 -1.24
N VAL A 189 7.49 -16.49 -2.48
CA VAL A 189 6.44 -17.08 -3.30
C VAL A 189 6.16 -18.52 -2.91
N GLN A 190 4.88 -18.84 -2.72
CA GLN A 190 4.39 -20.18 -2.40
C GLN A 190 3.51 -20.69 -3.55
N PHE A 191 3.77 -21.92 -3.98
CA PHE A 191 2.98 -22.61 -5.01
C PHE A 191 2.30 -23.82 -4.37
N PRO A 192 1.19 -23.61 -3.63
CA PRO A 192 0.45 -24.72 -3.09
C PRO A 192 -0.10 -25.59 -4.23
N PHE A 193 -0.21 -26.89 -3.99
CA PHE A 193 -0.80 -27.80 -4.96
C PHE A 193 -2.26 -27.42 -5.24
N SER A 194 -2.57 -27.19 -6.51
CA SER A 194 -3.90 -26.88 -7.04
C SER A 194 -4.24 -27.95 -8.07
N ALA A 195 -5.22 -28.80 -7.76
CA ALA A 195 -5.61 -29.89 -8.67
C ALA A 195 -6.39 -29.32 -9.86
N SER A 196 -6.00 -29.67 -11.07
CA SER A 196 -6.76 -29.31 -12.26
C SER A 196 -8.07 -30.11 -12.33
N PRO A 197 -9.23 -29.46 -12.55
CA PRO A 197 -10.48 -30.16 -12.80
C PRO A 197 -10.56 -30.73 -14.24
N ILE A 198 -9.58 -30.40 -15.09
CA ILE A 198 -9.57 -30.80 -16.50
C ILE A 198 -9.17 -32.27 -16.60
N ARG A 199 -10.07 -33.06 -17.19
CA ARG A 199 -9.83 -34.45 -17.56
C ARG A 199 -8.99 -34.49 -18.83
N LEU A 200 -7.87 -35.21 -18.79
CA LEU A 200 -6.93 -35.26 -19.92
C LEU A 200 -7.56 -35.88 -21.16
N GLU A 201 -8.46 -36.84 -20.97
CA GLU A 201 -9.23 -37.49 -22.02
C GLU A 201 -10.20 -36.55 -22.74
N ASP A 202 -10.57 -35.41 -22.16
CA ASP A 202 -11.50 -34.44 -22.74
C ASP A 202 -10.77 -33.31 -23.49
N ILE A 203 -9.43 -33.27 -23.48
CA ILE A 203 -8.63 -32.22 -24.15
C ILE A 203 -8.55 -32.47 -25.66
N GLU A 204 -8.92 -31.48 -26.47
CA GLU A 204 -8.78 -31.50 -27.92
C GLU A 204 -7.78 -30.44 -28.40
N LEU A 205 -7.07 -30.71 -29.50
CA LEU A 205 -6.11 -29.79 -30.09
C LEU A 205 -6.82 -28.82 -31.03
N PRO A 206 -6.72 -27.49 -30.80
CA PRO A 206 -7.26 -26.51 -31.73
C PRO A 206 -6.48 -26.49 -33.06
N GLU A 207 -7.19 -26.47 -34.19
CA GLU A 207 -6.60 -26.40 -35.55
C GLU A 207 -5.65 -25.21 -35.74
N VAL A 208 -5.91 -24.10 -35.06
CA VAL A 208 -5.08 -22.88 -35.11
C VAL A 208 -3.63 -23.12 -34.66
N LEU A 209 -3.37 -24.19 -33.91
CA LEU A 209 -2.01 -24.55 -33.50
C LEU A 209 -1.19 -25.20 -34.63
N GLY A 210 -1.83 -25.67 -35.71
CA GLY A 210 -1.17 -26.28 -36.86
C GLY A 210 -0.39 -27.55 -36.51
N LEU A 211 -0.89 -28.33 -35.55
CA LEU A 211 -0.24 -29.56 -35.05
C LEU A 211 -0.80 -30.83 -35.69
N ASP A 212 -1.66 -30.68 -36.70
CA ASP A 212 -2.27 -31.78 -37.43
C ASP A 212 -1.21 -32.67 -38.10
N GLY A 213 -1.32 -33.99 -37.89
CA GLY A 213 -0.37 -34.97 -38.41
C GLY A 213 0.96 -35.05 -37.65
N LEU A 214 1.23 -34.16 -36.69
CA LEU A 214 2.40 -34.22 -35.80
C LEU A 214 2.08 -34.89 -34.46
N LEU A 215 0.85 -34.74 -33.97
CA LEU A 215 0.39 -35.30 -32.71
C LEU A 215 -0.84 -36.18 -32.92
N THR A 216 -0.90 -37.27 -32.17
CA THR A 216 -2.06 -38.18 -32.11
C THR A 216 -2.46 -38.34 -30.64
N LYS A 217 -3.72 -38.06 -30.32
CA LYS A 217 -4.29 -38.32 -28.98
C LYS A 217 -4.41 -39.83 -28.77
N ILE A 218 -3.88 -40.32 -27.65
CA ILE A 218 -3.90 -41.74 -27.24
C ILE A 218 -4.96 -41.93 -26.17
#